data_AF-A0A4Q1D958-F1
#
_entry.id   AF-A0A4Q1D958-F1
#
_cell.length_a   1.000
_cell.length_b   1.000
_cell.length_c   1.000
_cell.angle_alpha   90.00
_cell.angle_beta   90.00
_cell.angle_gamma   90.00
#
_symmetry.space_group_name_H-M   'P 1'
#
loop_
_entity.id
_entity.type
_entity.pdbx_description
1 polymer ?
#
loop_
_entity_poly.entity_id
_entity_poly.type
_entity_poly.pdbx_seq_one_letter_code
_entity_poly.pdbx_strand_id
1 'polypeptide(L)'
;MKQLIIFVLILLHYTAIAQVTPNDNNRVDGKWQLTMIKRTVKEQGTGVLLEEKTITNKDSIAKSPGRPVEVLELHYPAFKLKLVSGSRMIGDFEFRDKYLLLKERSGEFKTGSDNRSRTLFQWLCTPGNNAMELESQLFYKDNYNGRAVVATLTYIYSLQAN
;
A
#
# COMPACT_ATOMS: atom_id res chain seq x y z
N MET A 1 -67.50 -19.44 -5.34
CA MET A 1 -67.26 -18.25 -6.19
C MET A 1 -66.31 -17.31 -5.47
N LYS A 2 -65.21 -16.93 -6.16
CA LYS A 2 -64.40 -15.69 -6.03
C LYS A 2 -63.78 -15.41 -4.63
N GLN A 3 -62.56 -15.86 -4.36
CA GLN A 3 -61.29 -15.12 -4.54
C GLN A 3 -61.35 -13.65 -4.11
N LEU A 4 -60.57 -13.28 -3.09
CA LEU A 4 -59.68 -12.12 -3.15
C LEU A 4 -58.60 -12.26 -2.06
N ILE A 5 -57.38 -12.61 -2.46
CA ILE A 5 -56.17 -12.49 -1.64
C ILE A 5 -55.61 -11.11 -1.92
N ILE A 6 -55.52 -10.27 -0.89
CA ILE A 6 -54.84 -8.97 -0.98
C ILE A 6 -53.35 -9.22 -0.75
N PHE A 7 -52.59 -9.27 -1.84
CA PHE A 7 -51.13 -9.17 -1.82
C PHE A 7 -50.76 -7.70 -1.59
N VAL A 8 -50.30 -7.36 -0.38
CA VAL A 8 -49.69 -6.06 -0.12
C VAL A 8 -48.24 -6.11 -0.62
N LEU A 9 -48.06 -5.71 -1.88
CA LEU A 9 -46.75 -5.37 -2.44
C LEU A 9 -46.27 -4.07 -1.77
N ILE A 10 -45.46 -4.20 -0.72
CA ILE A 10 -44.65 -3.08 -0.25
C ILE A 10 -43.55 -2.87 -1.29
N LEU A 11 -43.78 -1.92 -2.19
CA LEU A 11 -42.77 -1.34 -3.06
C LEU A 11 -41.71 -0.65 -2.16
N LEU A 12 -40.70 -1.41 -1.74
CA LEU A 12 -39.45 -0.85 -1.27
C LEU A 12 -38.81 -0.16 -2.48
N HIS A 13 -39.01 1.15 -2.55
CA HIS A 13 -38.24 2.03 -3.39
C HIS A 13 -36.80 1.98 -2.89
N TYR A 14 -36.04 1.00 -3.36
CA TYR A 14 -34.59 1.10 -3.41
C TYR A 14 -34.29 2.21 -4.41
N THR A 15 -34.26 3.45 -3.92
CA THR A 15 -33.37 4.43 -4.52
C THR A 15 -31.99 3.84 -4.31
N ALA A 16 -31.46 3.19 -5.35
CA ALA A 16 -30.03 3.02 -5.52
C ALA A 16 -29.47 4.43 -5.64
N ILE A 17 -29.29 5.09 -4.49
CA ILE A 17 -28.32 6.15 -4.36
C ILE A 17 -27.03 5.41 -4.66
N ALA A 18 -26.56 5.50 -5.90
CA ALA A 18 -25.17 5.28 -6.19
C ALA A 18 -24.44 6.27 -5.29
N GLN A 19 -24.08 5.83 -4.07
CA GLN A 19 -23.06 6.50 -3.31
C GLN A 19 -21.89 6.54 -4.28
N VAL A 20 -21.61 7.73 -4.81
CA VAL A 20 -20.35 7.99 -5.46
C VAL A 20 -19.34 7.78 -4.33
N THR A 21 -18.82 6.56 -4.23
CA THR A 21 -17.78 6.24 -3.26
C THR A 21 -16.71 7.28 -3.54
N PRO A 22 -16.33 8.11 -2.55
CA PRO A 22 -15.27 9.08 -2.75
C PRO A 22 -14.11 8.35 -3.41
N ASN A 23 -13.60 8.91 -4.51
CA ASN A 23 -12.44 8.34 -5.18
C ASN A 23 -11.25 8.55 -4.24
N ASP A 24 -11.03 7.61 -3.31
CA ASP A 24 -9.98 7.66 -2.29
C ASP A 24 -8.57 7.78 -2.92
N ASN A 25 -8.43 7.52 -4.23
CA ASN A 25 -7.22 7.74 -5.00
C ASN A 25 -6.71 9.19 -4.92
N ASN A 26 -7.59 10.20 -4.84
CA ASN A 26 -7.17 11.60 -4.73
C ASN A 26 -6.54 11.93 -3.35
N ARG A 27 -6.68 11.05 -2.35
CA ARG A 27 -6.14 11.28 -0.99
C ARG A 27 -4.64 11.03 -0.90
N VAL A 28 -4.07 10.34 -1.89
CA VAL A 28 -2.64 9.99 -1.93
C VAL A 28 -1.89 10.76 -3.01
N ASP A 29 -2.57 11.58 -3.81
CA ASP A 29 -1.94 12.40 -4.83
C ASP A 29 -0.90 13.37 -4.22
N GLY A 30 0.28 13.42 -4.82
CA GLY A 30 1.38 14.26 -4.36
C GLY A 30 2.75 13.65 -4.59
N LYS A 31 3.76 14.45 -4.28
CA LYS A 31 5.16 14.02 -4.26
C LYS A 31 5.60 13.74 -2.84
N TRP A 32 5.87 12.49 -2.54
CA TRP A 32 6.15 11.99 -1.21
C TRP A 32 7.62 11.63 -1.07
N GLN A 33 8.27 12.12 -0.02
CA GLN A 33 9.66 11.82 0.30
C GLN A 33 9.73 10.94 1.54
N LEU A 34 10.46 9.82 1.45
CA LEU A 34 10.69 8.95 2.61
C LEU A 34 11.53 9.71 3.64
N THR A 35 11.02 9.77 4.86
CA THR A 35 11.67 10.45 5.99
C THR A 35 12.20 9.46 7.03
N MET A 36 11.48 8.36 7.24
CA MET A 36 11.77 7.41 8.31
C MET A 36 11.23 6.03 8.00
N ILE A 37 11.87 4.99 8.54
CA ILE A 37 11.34 3.64 8.61
C ILE A 37 11.23 3.23 10.08
N LYS A 38 10.05 2.81 10.52
CA LYS A 38 9.86 2.11 11.78
C LYS A 38 9.85 0.61 11.51
N ARG A 39 10.67 -0.14 12.22
CA ARG A 39 10.76 -1.60 12.11
C ARG A 39 10.40 -2.22 13.44
N THR A 40 9.44 -3.14 13.40
CA THR A 40 9.06 -3.96 14.56
C THR A 40 9.20 -5.42 14.17
N VAL A 41 9.92 -6.21 14.96
CA VAL A 41 10.07 -7.66 14.73
C VAL A 41 9.44 -8.40 15.89
N LYS A 42 8.52 -9.32 15.58
CA LYS A 42 7.83 -10.15 16.56
C LYS A 42 8.02 -11.63 16.24
N GLU A 43 8.08 -12.45 17.28
CA GLU A 43 8.03 -13.91 17.12
C GLU A 43 6.66 -14.33 16.57
N GLN A 44 6.68 -15.18 15.55
CA GLN A 44 5.46 -15.70 14.94
C GLN A 44 4.80 -16.71 15.89
N GLY A 45 3.49 -16.57 16.10
CA GLY A 45 2.70 -17.42 17.00
C GLY A 45 2.51 -16.82 18.39
N THR A 46 3.58 -16.43 19.08
CA THR A 46 3.49 -15.81 20.42
C THR A 46 3.23 -14.31 20.37
N GLY A 47 3.66 -13.63 19.30
CA GLY A 47 3.55 -12.18 19.15
C GLY A 47 4.52 -11.38 20.03
N VAL A 48 5.44 -12.05 20.72
CA VAL A 48 6.45 -11.41 21.59
C VAL A 48 7.29 -10.45 20.76
N LEU A 49 7.45 -9.22 21.25
CA LEU A 49 8.31 -8.21 20.65
C LEU A 49 9.78 -8.60 20.85
N LEU A 50 10.50 -8.75 19.75
CA LEU A 50 11.93 -9.10 19.74
C LEU A 50 12.80 -7.88 19.45
N GLU A 51 12.36 -7.01 18.55
CA GLU A 51 13.10 -5.80 18.16
C GLU A 51 12.12 -4.69 17.82
N GLU A 52 12.44 -3.46 18.24
CA GLU A 52 11.83 -2.25 17.75
C GLU A 52 12.92 -1.24 17.40
N LYS A 53 12.86 -0.66 16.21
CA LYS A 53 13.89 0.25 15.72
C LYS A 53 13.29 1.34 14.85
N THR A 54 13.78 2.57 15.06
CA THR A 54 13.51 3.72 14.19
C THR A 54 14.75 4.04 13.36
N ILE A 55 14.58 4.18 12.05
CA ILE A 55 15.65 4.40 11.08
C ILE A 55 15.39 5.71 10.33
N THR A 56 16.24 6.71 10.54
CA THR A 56 16.17 8.03 9.88
C THR A 56 17.41 8.37 9.06
N ASN A 57 18.55 7.75 9.38
CA ASN A 57 19.79 7.94 8.66
C ASN A 57 19.72 7.28 7.25
N LYS A 58 20.11 8.01 6.21
CA LYS A 58 20.03 7.56 4.80
C LYS A 58 20.75 6.25 4.52
N ASP A 59 21.96 6.06 5.04
CA ASP A 59 22.73 4.82 4.82
C ASP A 59 22.07 3.62 5.49
N SER A 60 21.46 3.84 6.65
CA SER A 60 20.72 2.79 7.36
C SER A 60 19.39 2.47 6.66
N ILE A 61 18.71 3.48 6.11
CA ILE A 61 17.51 3.29 5.27
C ILE A 61 17.88 2.45 4.04
N ALA A 62 18.99 2.74 3.36
CA ALA A 62 19.42 1.99 2.18
C ALA A 62 19.67 0.50 2.46
N LYS A 63 20.06 0.15 3.70
CA LYS A 63 20.28 -1.23 4.16
C LYS A 63 19.02 -1.89 4.72
N SER A 64 17.92 -1.15 4.86
CA SER A 64 16.66 -1.70 5.37
C SER A 64 16.08 -2.72 4.38
N PRO A 65 15.54 -3.85 4.86
CA PRO A 65 14.84 -4.78 3.99
C PRO A 65 13.57 -4.16 3.38
N GLY A 66 13.00 -4.81 2.36
CA GLY A 66 11.70 -4.43 1.79
C GLY A 66 11.73 -3.38 0.65
N ARG A 67 12.91 -3.12 0.05
CA ARG A 67 13.09 -2.20 -1.09
C ARG A 67 12.52 -0.79 -0.83
N PRO A 68 13.12 -0.03 0.10
CA PRO A 68 12.65 1.30 0.43
C PRO A 68 12.63 2.22 -0.81
N VAL A 69 11.52 2.93 -0.96
CA VAL A 69 11.32 3.94 -2.00
C VAL A 69 11.73 5.29 -1.42
N GLU A 70 12.70 5.96 -2.03
CA GLU A 70 13.16 7.29 -1.59
C GLU A 70 12.10 8.35 -1.91
N VAL A 71 11.61 8.36 -3.15
CA VAL A 71 10.62 9.32 -3.65
C VAL A 71 9.48 8.56 -4.31
N LEU A 72 8.25 8.90 -3.95
CA LEU A 72 7.03 8.36 -4.52
C LEU A 72 6.14 9.51 -5.01
N GLU A 73 6.00 9.65 -6.32
CA GLU A 73 5.09 10.60 -6.95
C GLU A 73 3.83 9.85 -7.38
N LEU A 74 2.68 10.26 -6.85
CA LEU A 74 1.38 9.70 -7.16
C LEU A 74 0.52 10.78 -7.81
N HIS A 75 -0.01 10.48 -9.00
CA HIS A 75 -0.98 11.31 -9.68
C HIS A 75 -1.94 10.42 -10.46
N TYR A 76 -3.15 10.22 -9.94
CA TYR A 76 -4.04 9.17 -10.42
C TYR A 76 -4.25 9.17 -11.95
N PRO A 77 -4.12 8.02 -12.64
CA PRO A 77 -3.81 6.69 -12.12
C PRO A 77 -2.32 6.36 -12.11
N ALA A 78 -1.43 7.29 -12.41
CA ALA A 78 -0.01 7.03 -12.63
C ALA A 78 0.84 7.22 -11.37
N PHE A 79 1.93 6.46 -11.28
CA PHE A 79 2.99 6.73 -10.32
C PHE A 79 4.35 6.89 -11.00
N LYS A 80 5.26 7.59 -10.33
CA LYS A 80 6.70 7.49 -10.54
C LYS A 80 7.35 7.24 -9.19
N LEU A 81 8.32 6.35 -9.13
CA LEU A 81 9.08 6.11 -7.92
C LEU A 81 10.57 6.06 -8.19
N LYS A 82 11.34 6.45 -7.19
CA LYS A 82 12.78 6.29 -7.12
C LYS A 82 13.12 5.45 -5.89
N LEU A 83 13.69 4.27 -6.09
CA LEU A 83 14.22 3.45 -5.00
C LEU A 83 15.46 4.11 -4.40
N VAL A 84 15.74 3.81 -3.13
CA VAL A 84 16.98 4.25 -2.48
C VAL A 84 18.24 3.70 -3.19
N SER A 85 18.11 2.56 -3.88
CA SER A 85 19.17 2.01 -4.74
C SER A 85 19.45 2.83 -6.01
N GLY A 86 18.64 3.85 -6.30
CA GLY A 86 18.73 4.69 -7.50
C GLY A 86 17.87 4.23 -8.67
N SER A 87 17.34 3.00 -8.64
CA SER A 87 16.43 2.49 -9.68
C SER A 87 15.14 3.32 -9.72
N ARG A 88 14.62 3.56 -10.91
CA ARG A 88 13.37 4.29 -11.13
C ARG A 88 12.34 3.38 -11.78
N MET A 89 11.08 3.55 -11.41
CA MET A 89 9.96 2.84 -12.03
C MET A 89 8.81 3.81 -12.23
N ILE A 90 8.05 3.57 -13.29
CA ILE A 90 6.78 4.25 -13.54
C ILE A 90 5.72 3.18 -13.78
N GLY A 91 4.46 3.52 -13.54
CA GLY A 91 3.36 2.60 -13.75
C GLY A 91 2.04 3.20 -13.36
N ASP A 92 1.11 2.32 -13.05
CA ASP A 92 -0.23 2.69 -12.61
C ASP A 92 -0.42 2.29 -11.15
N PHE A 93 -1.18 3.07 -10.39
CA PHE A 93 -1.56 2.74 -9.03
C PHE A 93 -3.08 2.67 -8.86
N GLU A 94 -3.47 1.93 -7.83
CA GLU A 94 -4.85 1.83 -7.39
C GLU A 94 -4.87 1.83 -5.86
N PHE A 95 -5.76 2.62 -5.27
CA PHE A 95 -6.12 2.51 -3.87
C PHE A 95 -7.37 1.65 -3.73
N ARG A 96 -7.25 0.50 -3.06
CA ARG A 96 -8.37 -0.44 -2.85
C ARG A 96 -8.49 -0.80 -1.38
N ASP A 97 -9.66 -0.54 -0.80
CA ASP A 97 -9.99 -0.68 0.62
C ASP A 97 -9.06 0.15 1.52
N LYS A 98 -7.82 -0.31 1.72
CA LYS A 98 -6.75 0.35 2.47
C LYS A 98 -5.37 0.14 1.87
N TYR A 99 -5.29 -0.56 0.75
CA TYR A 99 -4.03 -0.92 0.12
C TYR A 99 -3.71 0.04 -1.01
N LEU A 100 -2.50 0.58 -0.99
CA LEU A 100 -1.90 1.21 -2.16
C LEU A 100 -1.21 0.12 -2.98
N LEU A 101 -1.72 -0.12 -4.18
CA LEU A 101 -1.21 -1.11 -5.13
C LEU A 101 -0.47 -0.38 -6.24
N LEU A 102 0.83 -0.61 -6.38
CA LEU A 102 1.61 -0.12 -7.51
C LEU A 102 1.76 -1.25 -8.52
N LYS A 103 1.32 -1.01 -9.75
CA LYS A 103 1.33 -1.98 -10.85
C LYS A 103 2.22 -1.48 -11.96
N GLU A 104 3.07 -2.35 -12.47
CA GLU A 104 3.86 -2.02 -13.65
C GLU A 104 2.93 -1.77 -14.85
N ARG A 105 3.19 -0.69 -15.60
CA ARG A 105 2.55 -0.49 -16.89
C ARG A 105 3.24 -1.40 -17.90
N SER A 106 2.51 -2.38 -18.43
CA SER A 106 3.04 -3.27 -19.47
C SER A 106 3.53 -2.45 -20.66
N GLY A 107 4.83 -2.39 -20.90
CA GLY A 107 5.39 -1.67 -22.06
C GLY A 107 6.84 -1.23 -21.96
N GLU A 108 7.37 -0.95 -20.76
CA GLU A 108 8.74 -0.40 -20.62
C GLU A 108 9.82 -1.43 -20.24
N PHE A 109 9.43 -2.58 -19.67
CA PHE A 109 10.31 -3.74 -19.51
C PHE A 109 9.67 -4.98 -20.17
N LYS A 110 10.11 -5.30 -21.39
CA LYS A 110 9.74 -6.54 -22.08
C LYS A 110 10.58 -7.70 -21.54
N THR A 111 10.10 -8.36 -20.50
CA THR A 111 10.50 -9.74 -20.20
C THR A 111 9.27 -10.59 -19.89
N GLY A 112 8.78 -11.31 -20.89
CA GLY A 112 7.81 -12.38 -20.72
C GLY A 112 6.41 -12.06 -21.21
N SER A 113 5.84 -13.01 -21.94
CA SER A 113 4.63 -12.95 -22.74
C SER A 113 3.33 -13.04 -21.95
N ASP A 114 3.15 -12.21 -20.92
CA ASP A 114 1.86 -12.11 -20.24
C ASP A 114 1.50 -10.63 -20.12
N ASN A 115 0.47 -10.21 -20.86
CA ASN A 115 -0.07 -8.86 -20.91
C ASN A 115 -0.81 -8.47 -19.62
N ARG A 116 -0.34 -8.98 -18.48
CA ARG A 116 -0.95 -8.87 -17.16
C ARG A 116 -0.13 -7.86 -16.36
N SER A 117 -0.74 -6.74 -15.98
CA SER A 117 -0.13 -5.79 -15.04
C SER A 117 0.28 -6.53 -13.76
N ARG A 118 1.58 -6.58 -13.47
CA ARG A 118 2.10 -7.20 -12.25
C ARG A 118 2.10 -6.18 -11.11
N THR A 119 1.54 -6.55 -9.96
CA THR A 119 1.70 -5.76 -8.73
C THR A 119 3.17 -5.80 -8.31
N LEU A 120 3.83 -4.63 -8.31
CA LEU A 120 5.21 -4.44 -7.89
C LEU A 120 5.29 -4.24 -6.37
N PHE A 121 4.38 -3.43 -5.84
CA PHE A 121 4.28 -3.12 -4.43
C PHE A 121 2.82 -3.15 -4.00
N GLN A 122 2.62 -3.66 -2.80
CA GLN A 122 1.35 -3.60 -2.09
C GLN A 122 1.66 -3.20 -0.65
N TRP A 123 1.11 -2.07 -0.24
CA TRP A 123 1.26 -1.56 1.11
C TRP A 123 -0.09 -1.28 1.73
N LEU A 124 -0.25 -1.60 3.01
CA LEU A 124 -1.32 -0.99 3.78
C LEU A 124 -0.99 0.50 3.91
N CYS A 125 -1.91 1.37 3.51
CA CYS A 125 -1.69 2.79 3.38
C CYS A 125 -2.61 3.56 4.32
N THR A 126 -2.01 4.41 5.15
CA THR A 126 -2.69 5.37 6.00
C THR A 126 -2.34 6.78 5.51
N PRO A 127 -3.16 7.37 4.62
CA PRO A 127 -2.92 8.73 4.13
C PRO A 127 -3.34 9.77 5.17
N GLY A 128 -2.49 10.77 5.38
CA GLY A 128 -2.77 11.98 6.14
C GLY A 128 -2.47 13.24 5.30
N ASN A 129 -2.78 14.42 5.83
CA ASN A 129 -2.69 15.66 5.05
C ASN A 129 -1.28 15.98 4.54
N ASN A 130 -0.26 15.79 5.38
CA ASN A 130 1.15 16.08 5.06
C ASN A 130 2.08 14.89 5.32
N ALA A 131 1.52 13.75 5.72
CA ALA A 131 2.26 12.54 6.01
C ALA A 131 1.49 11.33 5.48
N MET A 132 2.21 10.33 4.99
CA MET A 132 1.63 9.07 4.54
C MET A 132 2.44 7.92 5.14
N GLU A 133 1.75 6.97 5.76
CA GLU A 133 2.35 5.75 6.27
C GLU A 133 2.05 4.60 5.33
N LEU A 134 3.08 3.88 4.89
CA LEU A 134 2.98 2.68 4.08
C LEU A 134 3.57 1.51 4.88
N GLU A 135 2.80 0.46 5.10
CA GLU A 135 3.24 -0.72 5.86
C GLU A 135 3.43 -1.94 4.95
N SER A 136 4.54 -2.65 5.17
CA SER A 136 4.84 -3.96 4.59
C SER A 136 5.24 -4.96 5.67
N GLN A 137 4.89 -6.23 5.45
CA GLN A 137 5.27 -7.32 6.34
C GLN A 137 6.20 -8.30 5.64
N LEU A 138 7.25 -8.71 6.35
CA LEU A 138 8.21 -9.70 5.91
C LEU A 138 8.24 -10.86 6.90
N PHE A 139 8.07 -12.06 6.37
CA PHE A 139 8.12 -13.31 7.14
C PHE A 139 9.46 -13.99 6.85
N TYR A 140 10.24 -14.27 7.89
CA TYR A 140 11.52 -14.95 7.75
C TYR A 140 11.90 -15.71 9.03
N LYS A 141 12.94 -16.54 8.94
CA LYS A 141 13.55 -17.19 10.09
C LYS A 141 14.72 -16.36 10.58
N ASP A 142 14.71 -15.93 11.84
CA ASP A 142 15.79 -15.16 12.42
C ASP A 142 17.08 -15.98 12.45
N ASN A 143 18.17 -15.41 11.95
CA ASN A 143 19.43 -16.13 11.77
C ASN A 143 20.18 -16.37 13.08
N TYR A 144 19.90 -15.59 14.15
CA TYR A 144 20.61 -15.70 15.42
C TYR A 144 19.99 -16.75 16.33
N ASN A 145 18.65 -16.81 16.39
CA ASN A 145 17.94 -17.72 17.32
C ASN A 145 17.08 -18.77 16.61
N GLY A 146 17.01 -18.76 15.28
CA GLY A 146 16.27 -19.74 14.48
C GLY A 146 14.75 -19.63 14.58
N ARG A 147 14.20 -18.58 15.21
CA ARG A 147 12.74 -18.42 15.38
C ARG A 147 12.10 -17.91 14.10
N ALA A 148 10.87 -18.34 13.82
CA ALA A 148 10.06 -17.72 12.79
C ALA A 148 9.58 -16.35 13.29
N VAL A 149 9.77 -15.30 12.50
CA VAL A 149 9.46 -13.93 12.88
C VAL A 149 8.70 -13.19 11.79
N VAL A 150 7.93 -12.19 12.22
CA VAL A 150 7.27 -11.22 11.35
C VAL A 150 7.92 -9.87 11.61
N ALA A 151 8.56 -9.31 10.58
CA ALA A 151 9.00 -7.93 10.59
C ALA A 151 7.96 -7.04 9.90
N THR A 152 7.44 -6.08 10.64
CA THR A 152 6.61 -5.00 10.12
C THR A 152 7.50 -3.80 9.84
N LEU A 153 7.46 -3.31 8.61
CA LEU A 153 8.17 -2.13 8.15
C LEU A 153 7.14 -1.05 7.83
N THR A 154 7.12 0.01 8.61
CA THR A 154 6.30 1.19 8.37
C THR A 154 7.17 2.30 7.79
N TYR A 155 6.99 2.57 6.51
CA TYR A 155 7.63 3.66 5.78
C TYR A 155 6.83 4.94 6.00
N ILE A 156 7.47 5.98 6.54
CA ILE A 156 6.85 7.26 6.81
C ILE A 156 7.31 8.26 5.75
N TYR A 157 6.36 8.79 4.99
CA TYR A 157 6.59 9.80 3.97
C TYR A 157 6.06 11.16 4.40
N SER A 158 6.76 12.21 3.97
CA SER A 158 6.28 13.60 4.05
C SER A 158 5.95 14.13 2.66
N LEU A 159 4.86 14.89 2.55
CA LEU A 159 4.52 15.60 1.32
C LEU A 159 5.59 16.67 1.04
N GLN A 160 6.14 16.69 -0.17
CA GLN A 160 7.02 17.76 -0.63
C GLN A 160 6.16 18.91 -1.13
N ALA A 161 6.48 20.14 -0.70
CA ALA A 161 5.96 21.33 -1.34
C ALA A 161 6.47 21.38 -2.80
N ASN A 162 5.58 21.74 -3.72
CA ASN A 162 5.93 21.99 -5.11
C ASN A 162 6.81 23.23 -5.26
#